data_AF-A0A231VQ63-F1
#
_entry.id   AF-A0A231VQ63-F1
#
_cell.length_a   1.000
_cell.length_b   1.000
_cell.length_c   1.000
_cell.angle_alpha   90.00
_cell.angle_beta   90.00
_cell.angle_gamma   90.00
#
_symmetry.space_group_name_H-M   'P 1'
#
loop_
_entity.id
_entity.type
_entity.pdbx_description
1 polymer ?
#
loop_
_entity_poly.entity_id
_entity_poly.type
_entity_poly.pdbx_seq_one_letter_code
_entity_poly.pdbx_strand_id
1 'polypeptide(L)'
;LQNGEIQVNYSSNYDSWQANKPTSKTFGTVEGKVKGKKANIRVDAEPHSGKVQIQSGGGKSGYRVNAHRGMDKIVDAESAREWIDRLPELNKLSNYEKNQLVKFILKAVKWLKS
;
A
#
# COMPACT_ATOMS: atom_id res chain seq x y z
N LEU A 1 -39.26 35.49 -7.01
CA LEU A 1 -38.17 34.77 -6.31
C LEU A 1 -38.03 33.41 -6.98
N GLN A 2 -36.99 33.22 -7.78
CA GLN A 2 -36.76 31.95 -8.47
C GLN A 2 -35.92 31.08 -7.53
N ASN A 3 -36.58 30.12 -6.88
CA ASN A 3 -35.93 29.11 -6.04
C ASN A 3 -35.07 28.22 -6.93
N GLY A 4 -33.78 28.54 -7.02
CA GLY A 4 -32.78 27.66 -7.61
C GLY A 4 -32.50 26.51 -6.64
N GLU A 5 -33.10 25.36 -6.89
CA GLU A 5 -32.72 24.11 -6.22
C GLU A 5 -31.24 23.85 -6.48
N ILE A 6 -30.42 23.99 -5.43
CA ILE A 6 -29.02 23.59 -5.45
C ILE A 6 -29.02 22.05 -5.48
N GLN A 7 -28.87 21.48 -6.67
CA GLN A 7 -28.58 20.05 -6.83
C GLN A 7 -27.17 19.77 -6.30
N VAL A 8 -27.06 19.49 -5.00
CA VAL A 8 -25.84 18.96 -4.39
C VAL A 8 -25.67 17.51 -4.85
N ASN A 9 -24.93 17.34 -5.93
CA ASN A 9 -24.61 16.06 -6.53
C ASN A 9 -23.50 15.39 -5.69
N TYR A 10 -23.86 14.76 -4.56
CA TYR A 10 -22.90 14.09 -3.68
C TYR A 10 -22.19 12.89 -4.36
N SER A 11 -22.79 12.31 -5.41
CA SER A 11 -22.31 11.12 -6.12
C SER A 11 -21.27 11.41 -7.21
N SER A 12 -21.31 12.58 -7.86
CA SER A 12 -20.41 12.89 -8.99
C SER A 12 -18.94 13.02 -8.58
N ASN A 13 -18.66 13.31 -7.31
CA ASN A 13 -17.31 13.53 -6.82
C ASN A 13 -16.57 12.21 -6.49
N TYR A 14 -17.28 11.17 -6.02
CA TYR A 14 -16.67 9.87 -5.72
C TYR A 14 -16.25 9.13 -6.99
N ASP A 15 -17.15 9.07 -7.99
CA ASP A 15 -16.88 8.41 -9.27
C ASP A 15 -15.78 9.16 -10.06
N SER A 16 -15.82 10.50 -10.05
CA SER A 16 -14.77 11.33 -10.66
C SER A 16 -13.43 11.16 -9.94
N TRP A 17 -13.43 11.08 -8.61
CA TRP A 17 -12.22 10.86 -7.84
C TRP A 17 -11.60 9.48 -8.11
N GLN A 18 -12.41 8.42 -8.14
CA GLN A 18 -11.94 7.06 -8.51
C GLN A 18 -11.33 7.04 -9.91
N ALA A 19 -11.97 7.68 -10.89
CA ALA A 19 -11.49 7.73 -12.27
C ALA A 19 -10.15 8.46 -12.43
N ASN A 20 -9.83 9.41 -11.55
CA ASN A 20 -8.63 10.25 -11.64
C ASN A 20 -7.46 9.79 -10.76
N LYS A 21 -7.56 8.63 -10.11
CA LYS A 21 -6.46 8.13 -9.27
C LYS A 21 -5.25 7.66 -10.08
N PRO A 22 -4.02 7.88 -9.58
CA PRO A 22 -2.82 7.35 -10.22
C PRO A 22 -2.84 5.83 -10.22
N THR A 23 -2.17 5.19 -11.18
CA THR A 23 -2.05 3.72 -11.24
C THR A 23 -1.38 3.14 -9.99
N SER A 24 -0.44 3.90 -9.41
CA SER A 24 0.24 3.53 -8.17
C SER A 24 0.70 4.76 -7.40
N LYS A 25 0.78 4.67 -6.07
CA LYS A 25 1.33 5.71 -5.19
C LYS A 25 2.17 5.10 -4.08
N THR A 26 3.44 5.52 -3.97
CA THR A 26 4.35 5.08 -2.90
C THR A 26 4.08 5.80 -1.58
N PHE A 27 4.05 5.05 -0.48
CA PHE A 27 3.82 5.56 0.89
C PHE A 27 5.07 5.55 1.77
N GLY A 28 6.11 4.85 1.33
CA GLY A 28 7.41 4.88 1.98
C GLY A 28 8.33 3.77 1.46
N THR A 29 9.61 3.92 1.80
CA THR A 29 10.67 2.98 1.48
C THR A 29 11.47 2.69 2.75
N VAL A 30 11.82 1.43 2.96
CA VAL A 30 12.69 0.97 4.04
C VAL A 30 13.91 0.30 3.41
N GLU A 31 15.11 0.67 3.84
CA GLU A 31 16.31 -0.11 3.55
C GLU A 31 16.34 -1.31 4.48
N GLY A 32 16.55 -2.51 3.94
CA GLY A 32 16.71 -3.71 4.75
C GLY A 32 17.23 -4.89 3.95
N LYS A 33 16.86 -6.11 4.34
CA LYS A 33 17.29 -7.34 3.67
C LYS A 33 16.13 -8.10 3.02
N VAL A 34 16.25 -8.35 1.73
CA VAL A 34 15.39 -9.26 0.96
C VAL A 34 16.17 -10.53 0.67
N LYS A 35 15.69 -11.68 1.17
CA LYS A 35 16.39 -12.98 1.11
C LYS A 35 17.87 -12.88 1.56
N GLY A 36 18.11 -12.07 2.60
CA GLY A 36 19.45 -11.85 3.18
C GLY A 36 20.35 -10.86 2.43
N LYS A 37 19.90 -10.25 1.33
CA LYS A 37 20.66 -9.23 0.58
C LYS A 37 20.10 -7.85 0.81
N LYS A 38 20.98 -6.85 0.93
CA LYS A 38 20.60 -5.45 1.12
C LYS A 38 19.74 -4.98 -0.06
N ALA A 39 18.59 -4.38 0.22
CA ALA A 39 17.64 -3.89 -0.78
C ALA A 39 16.74 -2.79 -0.21
N ASN A 40 16.21 -1.96 -1.10
CA ASN A 40 15.15 -0.99 -0.79
C ASN A 40 13.79 -1.64 -1.02
N ILE A 41 12.94 -1.60 0.01
CA ILE A 41 11.59 -2.19 0.01
C ILE A 41 10.60 -1.04 0.11
N ARG A 42 9.76 -0.86 -0.91
CA ARG A 42 8.71 0.15 -0.98
C ARG A 42 7.34 -0.45 -0.75
N VAL A 43 6.46 0.37 -0.18
CA VAL A 43 5.03 0.08 -0.04
C VAL A 43 4.25 1.02 -0.93
N ASP A 44 3.49 0.46 -1.85
CA ASP A 44 2.69 1.19 -2.82
C ASP A 44 1.20 0.86 -2.66
N ALA A 45 0.34 1.84 -2.91
CA ALA A 45 -1.08 1.64 -3.09
C ALA A 45 -1.43 1.59 -4.58
N GLU A 46 -2.25 0.63 -4.98
CA GLU A 46 -2.77 0.45 -6.33
C GLU A 46 -4.29 0.60 -6.29
N PRO A 47 -4.81 1.81 -6.56
CA PRO A 47 -6.21 2.12 -6.29
C PRO A 47 -7.19 1.40 -7.21
N HIS A 48 -6.85 1.27 -8.50
CA HIS A 48 -7.69 0.58 -9.48
C HIS A 48 -7.88 -0.91 -9.16
N SER A 49 -6.92 -1.51 -8.43
CA SER A 49 -6.99 -2.90 -8.00
C SER A 49 -7.38 -3.07 -6.51
N GLY A 50 -7.51 -1.97 -5.76
CA GLY A 50 -7.78 -1.97 -4.32
C GLY A 50 -6.69 -2.67 -3.50
N LYS A 51 -5.44 -2.70 -3.98
CA LYS A 51 -4.34 -3.47 -3.39
C LYS A 51 -3.25 -2.58 -2.80
N VAL A 52 -2.60 -3.11 -1.77
CA VAL A 52 -1.29 -2.66 -1.32
C VAL A 52 -0.24 -3.61 -1.88
N GLN A 53 0.86 -3.07 -2.39
CA GLN A 53 2.00 -3.81 -2.90
C GLN A 53 3.21 -3.54 -2.02
N ILE A 54 3.91 -4.60 -1.61
CA ILE A 54 5.25 -4.54 -1.01
C ILE A 54 6.22 -5.04 -2.08
N GLN A 55 7.11 -4.18 -2.54
CA GLN A 55 8.05 -4.55 -3.59
C GLN A 55 9.47 -4.03 -3.34
N SER A 56 10.47 -4.74 -3.81
CA SER A 56 11.87 -4.31 -3.75
C SER A 56 12.38 -3.80 -5.09
N GLY A 57 13.08 -2.66 -5.09
CA GLY A 57 13.73 -2.11 -6.29
C GLY A 57 15.07 -2.78 -6.62
N GLY A 58 15.39 -2.91 -7.91
CA GLY A 58 16.77 -2.97 -8.41
C GLY A 58 17.61 -4.25 -8.18
N GLY A 59 17.07 -5.33 -7.63
CA GLY A 59 17.84 -6.57 -7.41
C GLY A 59 17.97 -7.46 -8.65
N LYS A 60 19.08 -8.22 -8.79
CA LYS A 60 19.18 -9.37 -9.71
C LYS A 60 17.98 -10.30 -9.52
N SER A 61 17.53 -10.95 -10.61
CA SER A 61 16.28 -11.74 -10.73
C SER A 61 15.92 -12.69 -9.55
N GLY A 62 16.89 -13.12 -8.73
CA GLY A 62 16.67 -14.07 -7.63
C GLY A 62 16.24 -13.50 -6.27
N TYR A 63 16.44 -12.20 -5.99
CA TYR A 63 16.29 -11.64 -4.62
C TYR A 63 15.35 -10.43 -4.60
N ARG A 64 14.08 -10.68 -4.96
CA ARG A 64 13.02 -9.67 -4.98
C ARG A 64 11.85 -10.08 -4.11
N VAL A 65 11.18 -9.10 -3.51
CA VAL A 65 9.80 -9.23 -3.03
C VAL A 65 8.91 -8.49 -4.01
N ASN A 66 7.76 -9.08 -4.34
CA ASN A 66 6.69 -8.44 -5.08
C ASN A 66 5.35 -9.04 -4.62
N ALA A 67 4.91 -8.61 -3.43
CA ALA A 67 3.75 -9.17 -2.75
C ALA A 67 2.59 -8.18 -2.80
N HIS A 68 1.39 -8.68 -3.06
CA HIS A 68 0.17 -7.87 -3.10
C HIS A 68 -0.83 -8.39 -2.09
N ARG A 69 -1.62 -7.48 -1.52
CA ARG A 69 -2.75 -7.85 -0.67
C ARG A 69 -3.87 -6.83 -0.81
N GLY A 70 -5.10 -7.33 -0.89
CA GLY A 70 -6.29 -6.49 -0.90
C GLY A 70 -6.39 -5.66 0.37
N MET A 71 -6.77 -4.38 0.23
CA MET A 71 -6.91 -3.46 1.36
C MET A 71 -7.96 -3.92 2.39
N ASP A 72 -8.91 -4.77 1.98
CA ASP A 72 -9.92 -5.38 2.83
C ASP A 72 -9.33 -6.43 3.79
N LYS A 73 -8.21 -7.05 3.41
CA LYS A 73 -7.49 -8.07 4.22
C LYS A 73 -6.48 -7.47 5.19
N ILE A 74 -6.37 -6.15 5.24
CA ILE A 74 -5.50 -5.39 6.14
C ILE A 74 -6.41 -4.50 6.98
N VAL A 75 -6.79 -5.02 8.15
CA VAL A 75 -7.78 -4.39 9.03
C VAL A 75 -7.12 -3.47 10.07
N ASP A 76 -5.86 -3.74 10.39
CA ASP A 76 -5.09 -3.07 11.45
C ASP A 76 -3.58 -3.33 11.33
N ALA A 77 -2.81 -2.88 12.33
CA ALA A 77 -1.37 -3.05 12.39
C ALA A 77 -0.95 -4.53 12.52
N GLU A 78 -1.72 -5.34 13.23
CA GLU A 78 -1.43 -6.76 13.47
C GLU A 78 -1.59 -7.56 12.18
N SER A 79 -2.71 -7.43 11.48
CA SER A 79 -2.94 -8.07 10.18
C SER A 79 -1.92 -7.65 9.11
N ALA A 80 -1.45 -6.40 9.14
CA ALA A 80 -0.34 -5.94 8.31
C ALA A 80 0.99 -6.60 8.71
N ARG A 81 1.27 -6.73 10.01
CA ARG A 81 2.48 -7.35 10.53
C ARG A 81 2.53 -8.84 10.20
N GLU A 82 1.45 -9.56 10.43
CA GLU A 82 1.32 -10.96 10.06
C GLU A 82 1.53 -11.18 8.57
N TRP A 83 1.02 -10.27 7.73
CA TRP A 83 1.25 -10.35 6.30
C TRP A 83 2.73 -10.30 5.98
N ILE A 84 3.47 -9.34 6.55
CA ILE A 84 4.92 -9.22 6.38
C ILE A 84 5.63 -10.49 6.85
N ASP A 85 5.23 -11.02 8.01
CA ASP A 85 5.87 -12.20 8.59
C ASP A 85 5.62 -13.49 7.77
N ARG A 86 4.54 -13.54 6.98
CA ARG A 86 4.26 -14.62 6.01
C ARG A 86 5.07 -14.51 4.70
N LEU A 87 5.79 -13.42 4.47
CA LEU A 87 6.62 -13.24 3.27
C LEU A 87 8.05 -13.77 3.54
N PRO A 88 8.42 -14.95 3.02
CA PRO A 88 9.73 -15.57 3.30
C PRO A 88 10.89 -14.69 2.84
N GLU A 89 10.69 -13.85 1.82
CA GLU A 89 11.68 -12.90 1.33
C GLU A 89 12.05 -11.84 2.36
N LEU A 90 11.17 -11.56 3.32
CA LEU A 90 11.33 -10.52 4.33
C LEU A 90 11.71 -11.07 5.72
N ASN A 91 12.01 -12.37 5.82
CA ASN A 91 12.31 -13.02 7.10
C ASN A 91 13.60 -12.51 7.78
N LYS A 92 14.49 -11.83 7.03
CA LYS A 92 15.73 -11.23 7.53
C LYS A 92 15.58 -9.76 7.92
N LEU A 93 14.37 -9.19 7.83
CA LEU A 93 14.10 -7.87 8.37
C LEU A 93 14.07 -7.90 9.90
N SER A 94 14.70 -6.90 10.51
CA SER A 94 14.56 -6.54 11.91
C SER A 94 13.14 -6.08 12.24
N ASN A 95 12.81 -6.08 13.54
CA ASN A 95 11.53 -5.54 14.02
C ASN A 95 11.35 -4.06 13.68
N TYR A 96 12.43 -3.28 13.67
CA TYR A 96 12.37 -1.87 13.29
C TYR A 96 11.91 -1.71 11.84
N GLU A 97 12.54 -2.41 10.90
CA GLU A 97 12.20 -2.34 9.47
C GLU A 97 10.77 -2.83 9.22
N LYS A 98 10.36 -3.94 9.86
CA LYS A 98 8.99 -4.45 9.79
C LYS A 98 7.96 -3.44 10.31
N ASN A 99 8.25 -2.75 11.41
CA ASN A 99 7.35 -1.73 11.96
C ASN A 99 7.23 -0.50 11.06
N GLN A 100 8.30 -0.11 10.35
CA GLN A 100 8.21 0.94 9.33
C GLN A 100 7.33 0.49 8.15
N LEU A 101 7.47 -0.75 7.68
CA LEU A 101 6.60 -1.29 6.63
C LEU A 101 5.14 -1.32 7.07
N VAL A 102 4.81 -1.76 8.29
CA VAL A 102 3.45 -1.70 8.85
C VAL A 102 2.90 -0.27 8.80
N LYS A 103 3.69 0.72 9.25
CA LYS A 103 3.29 2.13 9.20
C LYS A 103 2.97 2.60 7.77
N PHE A 104 3.76 2.21 6.78
CA PHE A 104 3.50 2.59 5.38
C PHE A 104 2.29 1.85 4.79
N ILE A 105 2.10 0.57 5.13
CA ILE A 105 0.93 -0.21 4.73
C ILE A 105 -0.36 0.44 5.24
N LEU A 106 -0.40 0.83 6.52
CA LEU A 106 -1.60 1.47 7.09
C LEU A 106 -1.91 2.83 6.44
N LYS A 107 -0.88 3.61 6.10
CA LYS A 107 -1.08 4.85 5.35
C LYS A 107 -1.63 4.59 3.94
N ALA A 108 -1.13 3.55 3.26
CA ALA A 108 -1.61 3.14 1.96
C ALA A 108 -3.09 2.71 2.02
N VAL A 109 -3.46 1.85 2.98
CA VAL A 109 -4.85 1.42 3.20
C VAL A 109 -5.76 2.60 3.50
N LYS A 110 -5.34 3.52 4.38
CA LYS A 110 -6.13 4.72 4.71
C LYS A 110 -6.41 5.57 3.46
N TRP A 111 -5.43 5.73 2.58
CA TRP A 111 -5.60 6.50 1.33
C TRP A 111 -6.43 5.75 0.28
N LEU A 112 -6.38 4.42 0.25
CA LEU A 112 -7.22 3.64 -0.65
C LEU A 112 -8.70 3.75 -0.29
N LYS A 113 -9.01 3.85 1.02
CA LYS A 113 -10.36 3.96 1.59
C LYS A 113 -10.87 5.40 1.71
N SER A 114 -10.05 6.41 1.42
CA SER A 114 -10.42 7.82 1.58
C SER A 114 -11.25 8.34 0.40
#